data_AF-A0A9E5N579-F1
#
_entry.id   AF-A0A9E5N579-F1
#
_cell.length_a   1.000
_cell.length_b   1.000
_cell.length_c   1.000
_cell.angle_alpha   90.00
_cell.angle_beta   90.00
_cell.angle_gamma   90.00
#
_symmetry.space_group_name_H-M   'P 1'
#
loop_
_entity.id
_entity.type
_entity.pdbx_description
1 polymer ?
#
loop_
_entity_poly.entity_id
_entity_poly.type
_entity_poly.pdbx_seq_one_letter_code
_entity_poly.pdbx_strand_id
1 'polypeptide(L)'
;MKHRRALQIWLAALMLLGTAVCVFAADKEFRAGWLEFVRPAIAPDEFPTAFHYHRARERAIASMKLSLENKKRAETLESLAYFYLRDFQYQNAREGFEEALKRKGDEPRLRHLLGQTKAVLLLAEPETRSEECKEAIKEFRRAADREESNAMPLFQAASVAFDSNRSDLALPLVKEALGRPECGFYTLPVPEDLAEDRAQATGAWWWVQSELWKEMIVRAANCGRWVVRQADRSALRGEKEKAEELYLQAVQIGQHLYRTNPPLVEALAAGLEMERTALRGRLRNPAGDSADVEERLKRLDSAQKNLERLWRDLREKERRQPPASIEERVENQKRLVEAILSSL
;
A
#
# COMPACT_ATOMS: atom_id res chain seq x y z
N MET A 1 55.69 -12.57 -27.98
CA MET A 1 54.36 -11.92 -28.12
C MET A 1 53.16 -12.84 -27.84
N LYS A 2 53.14 -14.11 -28.28
CA LYS A 2 51.99 -15.03 -28.08
C LYS A 2 51.60 -15.25 -26.59
N HIS A 3 52.58 -15.37 -25.68
CA HIS A 3 52.29 -15.59 -24.25
C HIS A 3 51.63 -14.39 -23.54
N ARG A 4 51.90 -13.15 -23.96
CA ARG A 4 51.27 -11.95 -23.36
C ARG A 4 49.77 -11.88 -23.68
N ARG A 5 49.36 -12.23 -24.90
CA ARG A 5 47.94 -12.26 -25.29
C ARG A 5 47.18 -13.38 -24.58
N ALA A 6 47.78 -14.56 -24.42
CA ALA A 6 47.17 -15.67 -23.67
C ALA A 6 46.94 -15.32 -22.20
N LEU A 7 47.91 -14.66 -21.54
CA LEU A 7 47.78 -14.21 -20.16
C LEU A 7 46.69 -13.13 -19.99
N GLN A 8 46.59 -12.18 -20.93
CA GLN A 8 45.55 -11.15 -20.93
C GLN A 8 44.14 -11.72 -21.08
N ILE A 9 43.96 -12.73 -21.95
CA ILE A 9 42.68 -13.42 -22.13
C ILE A 9 42.30 -14.20 -20.86
N TRP A 10 43.27 -14.87 -20.22
CA TRP A 10 43.04 -15.58 -18.96
C TRP A 10 42.67 -14.66 -17.81
N LEU A 11 43.35 -13.50 -17.67
CA LEU A 11 43.00 -12.49 -16.67
C LEU A 11 41.62 -11.88 -16.92
N ALA A 12 41.26 -11.60 -18.18
CA ALA A 12 39.93 -11.11 -18.52
C ALA A 12 38.84 -12.15 -18.21
N ALA A 13 39.08 -13.43 -18.51
CA ALA A 13 38.17 -14.52 -18.19
C ALA A 13 38.01 -14.72 -16.67
N LEU A 14 39.09 -14.64 -15.89
CA LEU A 14 39.03 -14.69 -14.42
C LEU A 14 38.29 -13.50 -13.82
N MET A 15 38.49 -12.29 -14.37
CA MET A 15 37.73 -11.12 -13.93
C MET A 15 36.24 -11.21 -14.29
N LEU A 16 35.90 -11.77 -15.46
CA LEU A 16 34.51 -12.06 -15.84
C LEU A 16 33.87 -13.15 -14.98
N LEU A 17 34.63 -14.18 -14.61
CA LEU A 17 34.15 -15.22 -13.68
C LEU A 17 33.90 -14.64 -12.29
N GLY A 18 34.82 -13.80 -11.79
CA GLY A 18 34.70 -13.13 -10.50
C GLY A 18 33.50 -12.18 -10.43
N THR A 19 33.26 -11.40 -11.49
CA THR A 19 32.08 -10.51 -11.55
C THR A 19 30.77 -11.31 -11.66
N ALA A 20 30.75 -12.41 -12.42
CA ALA A 20 29.58 -13.28 -12.49
C ALA A 20 29.26 -13.89 -11.11
N VAL A 21 30.24 -14.43 -10.39
CA VAL A 21 30.06 -15.02 -9.05
C VAL A 21 29.51 -13.98 -8.06
N CYS A 22 30.02 -12.74 -8.07
CA CYS A 22 29.50 -11.68 -7.20
C CYS A 22 28.06 -11.26 -7.55
N VAL A 23 27.68 -11.30 -8.83
CA VAL A 23 26.30 -11.00 -9.25
C VAL A 23 25.34 -12.09 -8.77
N PHE A 24 25.71 -13.36 -8.91
CA PHE A 24 24.87 -14.48 -8.44
C PHE A 24 24.75 -14.53 -6.90
N ALA A 25 25.81 -14.19 -6.17
CA ALA A 25 25.77 -14.11 -4.71
C ALA A 25 24.76 -13.05 -4.26
N ALA A 26 24.92 -11.79 -4.68
CA ALA A 26 24.05 -10.69 -4.24
C ALA A 26 22.55 -10.92 -4.52
N ASP A 27 22.21 -11.65 -5.59
CA ASP A 27 20.83 -12.07 -5.88
C ASP A 27 20.33 -13.16 -4.92
N LYS A 28 21.20 -14.08 -4.50
CA LYS A 28 20.88 -15.11 -3.50
C LYS A 28 20.54 -14.49 -2.15
N GLU A 29 21.34 -13.55 -1.64
CA GLU A 29 21.05 -12.92 -0.34
C GLU A 29 19.80 -12.02 -0.39
N PHE A 30 19.58 -11.33 -1.51
CA PHE A 30 18.35 -10.55 -1.72
C PHE A 30 17.10 -11.44 -1.64
N ARG A 31 17.13 -12.58 -2.34
CA ARG A 31 16.06 -13.59 -2.31
C ARG A 31 15.91 -14.22 -0.93
N ALA A 32 17.01 -14.55 -0.26
CA ALA A 32 16.98 -15.10 1.10
C ALA A 32 16.32 -14.13 2.09
N GLY A 33 16.59 -12.82 1.98
CA GLY A 33 15.93 -11.80 2.79
C GLY A 33 14.42 -11.79 2.60
N TRP A 34 13.94 -11.79 1.34
CA TRP A 34 12.50 -11.90 1.07
C TRP A 34 11.90 -13.22 1.54
N LEU A 35 12.60 -14.35 1.35
CA LEU A 35 12.13 -15.66 1.80
C LEU A 35 11.95 -15.71 3.33
N GLU A 36 12.91 -15.19 4.09
CA GLU A 36 12.78 -15.09 5.55
C GLU A 36 11.62 -14.17 5.94
N PHE A 37 11.41 -13.05 5.22
CA PHE A 37 10.31 -12.13 5.48
C PHE A 37 8.93 -12.77 5.29
N VAL A 38 8.76 -13.57 4.22
CA VAL A 38 7.48 -14.22 3.88
C VAL A 38 7.26 -15.58 4.53
N ARG A 39 8.26 -16.10 5.23
CA ARG A 39 8.20 -17.42 5.87
C ARG A 39 6.95 -17.64 6.74
N PRO A 40 6.44 -16.65 7.51
CA PRO A 40 5.18 -16.80 8.24
C PRO A 40 3.96 -17.06 7.37
N ALA A 41 3.98 -16.65 6.10
CA ALA A 41 2.90 -16.92 5.14
C ALA A 41 3.03 -18.30 4.50
N ILE A 42 4.25 -18.80 4.32
CA ILE A 42 4.54 -20.11 3.70
C ILE A 42 4.32 -21.25 4.71
N ALA A 43 4.78 -21.07 5.96
CA ALA A 43 4.72 -22.08 7.01
C ALA A 43 4.05 -21.51 8.28
N PRO A 44 2.74 -21.16 8.23
CA PRO A 44 2.07 -20.45 9.32
C PRO A 44 2.11 -21.19 10.67
N ASP A 45 2.11 -22.53 10.65
CA ASP A 45 2.18 -23.37 11.85
C ASP A 45 3.52 -23.20 12.61
N GLU A 46 4.60 -22.78 11.93
CA GLU A 46 5.89 -22.45 12.55
C GLU A 46 5.92 -21.03 13.15
N PHE A 47 4.89 -20.20 12.89
CA PHE A 47 4.83 -18.80 13.31
C PHE A 47 3.54 -18.49 14.10
N PRO A 48 3.27 -19.19 15.22
CA PRO A 48 1.99 -19.06 15.92
C PRO A 48 1.82 -17.74 16.69
N THR A 49 2.88 -16.94 16.85
CA THR A 49 2.84 -15.73 17.68
C THR A 49 3.55 -14.54 17.02
N ALA A 50 3.16 -13.32 17.40
CA ALA A 50 3.78 -12.08 16.92
C ALA A 50 5.31 -12.03 17.11
N PHE A 51 5.84 -12.71 18.13
CA PHE A 51 7.27 -12.84 18.36
C PHE A 51 7.99 -13.56 17.20
N HIS A 52 7.38 -14.62 16.65
CA HIS A 52 7.95 -15.34 15.51
C HIS A 52 7.99 -14.46 14.26
N TYR A 53 6.96 -13.64 14.04
CA TYR A 53 6.93 -12.66 12.94
C TYR A 53 8.06 -11.64 13.06
N HIS A 54 8.27 -11.09 14.26
CA HIS A 54 9.37 -10.15 14.50
C HIS A 54 10.74 -10.80 14.22
N ARG A 55 10.99 -12.02 14.73
CA ARG A 55 12.23 -12.76 14.42
C ARG A 55 12.42 -13.06 12.94
N ALA A 56 11.35 -13.28 12.18
CA ALA A 56 11.43 -13.45 10.73
C ALA A 56 11.92 -12.16 10.06
N ARG A 57 11.39 -11.01 10.48
CA ARG A 57 11.80 -9.68 10.00
C ARG A 57 13.25 -9.35 10.36
N GLU A 58 13.69 -9.65 11.57
CA GLU A 58 15.10 -9.47 11.97
C GLU A 58 16.06 -10.30 11.08
N ARG A 59 15.72 -11.57 10.80
CA ARG A 59 16.51 -12.44 9.90
C ARG A 59 16.50 -11.94 8.46
N ALA A 60 15.35 -11.44 7.98
CA ALA A 60 15.23 -10.83 6.68
C ALA A 60 16.13 -9.58 6.55
N ILE A 61 16.13 -8.71 7.56
CA ILE A 61 16.99 -7.53 7.65
C ILE A 61 18.47 -7.92 7.61
N ALA A 62 18.87 -8.91 8.42
CA ALA A 62 20.26 -9.39 8.46
C ALA A 62 20.71 -9.91 7.09
N SER A 63 19.88 -10.71 6.41
CA SER A 63 20.17 -11.24 5.08
C SER A 63 20.26 -10.12 4.03
N MET A 64 19.37 -9.13 4.10
CA MET A 64 19.34 -8.01 3.16
C MET A 64 20.55 -7.06 3.33
N LYS A 65 21.06 -6.91 4.56
CA LYS A 65 22.31 -6.18 4.83
C LYS A 65 23.52 -6.85 4.15
N LEU A 66 23.62 -8.18 4.21
CA LEU A 66 24.68 -8.92 3.50
C LEU A 66 24.62 -8.69 1.98
N SER A 67 23.41 -8.63 1.40
CA SER A 67 23.22 -8.30 -0.02
C SER A 67 23.77 -6.91 -0.37
N LEU A 68 23.65 -5.92 0.54
CA LEU A 68 24.17 -4.55 0.32
C LEU A 68 25.68 -4.44 0.40
N GLU A 69 26.34 -5.26 1.22
CA GLU A 69 27.81 -5.34 1.29
C GLU A 69 28.39 -5.75 -0.08
N ASN A 70 27.67 -6.63 -0.78
CA ASN A 70 28.06 -7.12 -2.10
C ASN A 70 27.66 -6.15 -3.24
N LYS A 71 26.48 -5.52 -3.16
CA LYS A 71 26.00 -4.58 -4.18
C LYS A 71 24.93 -3.62 -3.66
N LYS A 72 25.22 -2.31 -3.68
CA LYS A 72 24.26 -1.24 -3.31
C LYS A 72 23.24 -0.93 -4.42
N ARG A 73 22.40 -1.90 -4.77
CA ARG A 73 21.26 -1.69 -5.68
C ARG A 73 20.14 -0.93 -4.99
N ALA A 74 19.44 -0.11 -5.74
CA ALA A 74 18.31 0.65 -5.22
C ALA A 74 17.15 -0.27 -4.80
N GLU A 75 16.91 -1.38 -5.50
CA GLU A 75 15.91 -2.40 -5.14
C GLU A 75 16.21 -3.06 -3.79
N THR A 76 17.49 -3.34 -3.52
CA THR A 76 17.93 -3.93 -2.25
C THR A 76 17.76 -2.93 -1.11
N LEU A 77 18.12 -1.66 -1.33
CA LEU A 77 17.91 -0.58 -0.36
C LEU A 77 16.43 -0.35 -0.06
N GLU A 78 15.60 -0.31 -1.10
CA GLU A 78 14.16 -0.20 -0.99
C GLU A 78 13.54 -1.35 -0.18
N SER A 79 13.94 -2.59 -0.49
CA SER A 79 13.44 -3.78 0.21
C SER A 79 13.89 -3.79 1.68
N LEU A 80 15.15 -3.41 1.95
CA LEU A 80 15.65 -3.27 3.32
C LEU A 80 14.89 -2.18 4.09
N ALA A 81 14.66 -1.02 3.47
CA ALA A 81 13.90 0.07 4.06
C ALA A 81 12.47 -0.35 4.37
N TYR A 82 11.84 -1.12 3.47
CA TYR A 82 10.53 -1.71 3.72
C TYR A 82 10.56 -2.70 4.90
N PHE A 83 11.59 -3.56 5.01
CA PHE A 83 11.70 -4.46 6.16
C PHE A 83 11.85 -3.69 7.47
N TYR A 84 12.65 -2.62 7.50
CA TYR A 84 12.72 -1.74 8.66
C TYR A 84 11.38 -1.11 9.00
N LEU A 85 10.62 -0.64 8.00
CA LEU A 85 9.29 -0.08 8.22
C LEU A 85 8.37 -1.10 8.88
N ARG A 86 8.37 -2.35 8.38
CA ARG A 86 7.55 -3.45 8.94
C ARG A 86 8.06 -3.93 10.29
N ASP A 87 9.33 -3.74 10.59
CA ASP A 87 9.94 -4.05 11.88
C ASP A 87 9.93 -2.87 12.87
N PHE A 88 9.17 -1.81 12.56
CA PHE A 88 9.03 -0.61 13.40
C PHE A 88 10.32 0.19 13.61
N GLN A 89 11.35 -0.05 12.80
CA GLN A 89 12.61 0.69 12.79
C GLN A 89 12.51 1.91 11.86
N TYR A 90 11.60 2.83 12.17
CA TYR A 90 11.18 3.89 11.25
C TYR A 90 12.28 4.86 10.82
N GLN A 91 13.25 5.16 11.70
CA GLN A 91 14.40 6.00 11.35
C GLN A 91 15.27 5.32 10.28
N ASN A 92 15.58 4.03 10.47
CA ASN A 92 16.33 3.23 9.49
C ASN A 92 15.57 3.09 8.17
N ALA A 93 14.24 2.95 8.23
CA ALA A 93 13.38 2.93 7.04
C ALA A 93 13.47 4.25 6.26
N ARG A 94 13.38 5.40 6.96
CA ARG A 94 13.48 6.73 6.34
C ARG A 94 14.80 6.89 5.60
N GLU A 95 15.91 6.60 6.28
CA GLU A 95 17.26 6.71 5.69
C GLU A 95 17.43 5.76 4.49
N GLY A 96 16.92 4.54 4.59
CA GLY A 96 16.96 3.57 3.51
C GLY A 96 16.20 4.02 2.26
N PHE A 97 14.98 4.56 2.43
CA PHE A 97 14.20 5.11 1.31
C PHE A 97 14.84 6.36 0.70
N GLU A 98 15.40 7.25 1.51
CA GLU A 98 16.13 8.42 1.02
C GLU A 98 17.36 8.02 0.19
N GLU A 99 18.13 7.02 0.64
CA GLU A 99 19.27 6.50 -0.12
C GLU A 99 18.82 5.77 -1.40
N ALA A 100 17.70 5.04 -1.37
CA ALA A 100 17.12 4.43 -2.57
C ALA A 100 16.72 5.50 -3.61
N LEU A 101 16.09 6.60 -3.17
CA LEU A 101 15.72 7.74 -4.03
C LEU A 101 16.94 8.43 -4.64
N LYS A 102 18.04 8.59 -3.90
CA LYS A 102 19.29 9.15 -4.46
C LYS A 102 19.82 8.33 -5.65
N ARG A 103 19.51 7.03 -5.70
CA ARG A 103 19.99 6.11 -6.74
C ARG A 103 19.01 5.95 -7.90
N LYS A 104 17.72 5.81 -7.61
CA LYS A 104 16.66 5.65 -8.63
C LYS A 104 16.10 6.95 -9.17
N GLY A 105 16.43 8.07 -8.54
CA GLY A 105 15.83 9.35 -8.84
C GLY A 105 14.43 9.47 -8.23
N ASP A 106 13.60 10.27 -8.88
CA ASP A 106 12.32 10.71 -8.34
C ASP A 106 11.18 9.69 -8.61
N GLU A 107 11.35 8.48 -8.10
CA GLU A 107 10.43 7.36 -8.33
C GLU A 107 9.18 7.45 -7.42
N PRO A 108 7.95 7.35 -7.97
CA PRO A 108 6.71 7.64 -7.23
C PRO A 108 6.46 6.72 -6.02
N ARG A 109 6.71 5.41 -6.17
CA ARG A 109 6.52 4.44 -5.09
C ARG A 109 7.47 4.71 -3.92
N LEU A 110 8.75 4.99 -4.19
CA LEU A 110 9.74 5.32 -3.16
C LEU A 110 9.36 6.61 -2.44
N ARG A 111 8.87 7.62 -3.17
CA ARG A 111 8.32 8.85 -2.57
C ARG A 111 7.15 8.56 -1.66
N HIS A 112 6.22 7.72 -2.10
CA HIS A 112 5.08 7.30 -1.29
C HIS A 112 5.49 6.58 -0.02
N LEU A 113 6.41 5.60 -0.10
CA LEU A 113 6.91 4.85 1.06
C LEU A 113 7.69 5.74 2.04
N LEU A 114 8.47 6.70 1.52
CA LEU A 114 9.13 7.71 2.34
C LEU A 114 8.10 8.61 3.04
N GLY A 115 7.05 9.05 2.32
CA GLY A 115 5.93 9.81 2.88
C GLY A 115 5.23 9.05 4.01
N GLN A 116 4.97 7.75 3.83
CA GLN A 116 4.38 6.89 4.87
C GLN A 116 5.29 6.81 6.10
N THR A 117 6.59 6.60 5.89
CA THR A 117 7.56 6.51 6.98
C THR A 117 7.65 7.82 7.77
N LYS A 118 7.74 8.97 7.07
CA LYS A 118 7.72 10.29 7.68
C LYS A 118 6.41 10.54 8.45
N ALA A 119 5.27 10.12 7.89
CA ALA A 119 3.97 10.24 8.56
C ALA A 119 3.90 9.44 9.86
N VAL A 120 4.50 8.24 9.92
CA VAL A 120 4.54 7.45 11.16
C VAL A 120 5.46 8.07 12.20
N LEU A 121 6.64 8.55 11.81
CA LEU A 121 7.55 9.27 12.70
C LEU A 121 6.88 10.51 13.31
N LEU A 122 6.13 11.26 12.50
CA LEU A 122 5.37 12.42 12.94
C LEU A 122 4.30 12.10 14.00
N LEU A 123 3.76 10.87 14.01
CA LEU A 123 2.83 10.45 15.05
C LEU A 123 3.53 10.25 16.41
N ALA A 124 4.82 9.93 16.42
CA ALA A 124 5.62 9.84 17.65
C ALA A 124 5.99 11.21 18.24
N GLU A 125 5.84 12.29 17.47
CA GLU A 125 6.23 13.66 17.84
C GLU A 125 5.01 14.61 17.80
N PRO A 126 4.07 14.50 18.75
CA PRO A 126 2.80 15.24 18.70
C PRO A 126 2.97 16.76 18.78
N GLU A 127 4.06 17.25 19.39
CA GLU A 127 4.30 18.69 19.62
C GLU A 127 4.66 19.44 18.32
N THR A 128 5.44 18.81 17.43
CA THR A 128 5.89 19.40 16.16
C THR A 128 5.00 18.98 14.98
N ARG A 129 4.12 18.00 15.19
CA ARG A 129 3.26 17.37 14.17
C ARG A 129 2.60 18.35 13.20
N SER A 130 1.99 19.42 13.71
CA SER A 130 1.25 20.39 12.88
C SER A 130 2.15 21.13 11.88
N GLU A 131 3.40 21.42 12.25
CA GLU A 131 4.34 22.16 11.38
C GLU A 131 5.10 21.21 10.47
N GLU A 132 5.54 20.07 11.00
CA GLU A 132 6.37 19.11 10.27
C GLU A 132 5.58 18.21 9.29
N CYS A 133 4.24 18.16 9.40
CA CYS A 133 3.40 17.38 8.48
C CYS A 133 3.63 17.72 7.00
N LYS A 134 4.06 18.96 6.71
CA LYS A 134 4.35 19.43 5.35
C LYS A 134 5.43 18.59 4.66
N GLU A 135 6.43 18.10 5.39
CA GLU A 135 7.50 17.29 4.78
C GLU A 135 7.01 15.89 4.37
N ALA A 136 6.12 15.28 5.15
CA ALA A 136 5.47 14.02 4.75
C ALA A 136 4.51 14.25 3.56
N ILE A 137 3.69 15.30 3.62
CA ILE A 137 2.78 15.70 2.53
C ILE A 137 3.54 15.93 1.23
N LYS A 138 4.70 16.59 1.29
CA LYS A 138 5.56 16.89 0.13
C LYS A 138 6.01 15.63 -0.60
N GLU A 139 6.36 14.56 0.11
CA GLU A 139 6.76 13.31 -0.55
C GLU A 139 5.58 12.66 -1.28
N PHE A 140 4.39 12.63 -0.66
CA PHE A 140 3.18 12.15 -1.33
C PHE A 140 2.78 13.01 -2.53
N ARG A 141 2.91 14.33 -2.45
CA ARG A 141 2.68 15.22 -3.60
C ARG A 141 3.66 14.91 -4.73
N ARG A 142 4.94 14.73 -4.45
CA ARG A 142 5.92 14.33 -5.47
C ARG A 142 5.58 13.01 -6.13
N ALA A 143 5.07 12.03 -5.38
CA ALA A 143 4.57 10.78 -5.96
C ALA A 143 3.37 11.04 -6.89
N ALA A 144 2.40 11.83 -6.41
CA ALA A 144 1.23 12.24 -7.18
C ALA A 144 1.55 13.06 -8.43
N ASP A 145 2.54 13.94 -8.41
CA ASP A 145 2.93 14.77 -9.57
C ASP A 145 3.57 13.93 -10.69
N ARG A 146 4.08 12.74 -10.35
CA ARG A 146 4.65 11.79 -11.32
C ARG A 146 3.62 10.82 -11.89
N GLU A 147 2.48 10.68 -11.22
CA GLU A 147 1.38 9.80 -11.61
C GLU A 147 0.08 10.59 -11.58
N GLU A 148 -0.11 11.45 -12.59
CA GLU A 148 -1.23 12.40 -12.66
C GLU A 148 -2.61 11.73 -12.55
N SER A 149 -2.74 10.47 -13.01
CA SER A 149 -3.99 9.72 -12.91
C SER A 149 -4.26 9.15 -11.52
N ASN A 150 -3.25 8.99 -10.67
CA ASN A 150 -3.34 8.27 -9.41
C ASN A 150 -3.70 9.20 -8.24
N ALA A 151 -4.89 9.00 -7.67
CA ALA A 151 -5.41 9.70 -6.51
C ALA A 151 -4.80 9.24 -5.19
N MET A 152 -4.25 8.02 -5.13
CA MET A 152 -3.86 7.39 -3.88
C MET A 152 -2.85 8.20 -3.06
N PRO A 153 -1.74 8.73 -3.62
CA PRO A 153 -0.80 9.51 -2.81
C PRO A 153 -1.43 10.77 -2.22
N LEU A 154 -2.34 11.43 -2.95
CA LEU A 154 -3.05 12.62 -2.44
C LEU A 154 -4.00 12.28 -1.28
N PHE A 155 -4.71 11.14 -1.34
CA PHE A 155 -5.51 10.67 -0.19
C PHE A 155 -4.63 10.37 1.03
N GLN A 156 -3.43 9.82 0.84
CA GLN A 156 -2.48 9.63 1.94
C GLN A 156 -2.01 10.96 2.52
N ALA A 157 -1.62 11.92 1.67
CA ALA A 157 -1.22 13.26 2.09
C ALA A 157 -2.34 13.97 2.86
N ALA A 158 -3.58 13.89 2.38
CA ALA A 158 -4.75 14.42 3.08
C ALA A 158 -4.95 13.74 4.45
N SER A 159 -4.79 12.41 4.55
CA SER A 159 -4.83 11.71 5.83
C SER A 159 -3.79 12.24 6.82
N VAL A 160 -2.55 12.48 6.38
CA VAL A 160 -1.49 13.04 7.25
C VAL A 160 -1.83 14.45 7.73
N ALA A 161 -2.36 15.28 6.83
CA ALA A 161 -2.81 16.62 7.17
C ALA A 161 -3.94 16.57 8.22
N PHE A 162 -4.92 15.66 8.07
CA PHE A 162 -5.98 15.47 9.05
C PHE A 162 -5.46 14.95 10.41
N ASP A 163 -4.55 13.98 10.42
CA ASP A 163 -3.93 13.45 11.65
C ASP A 163 -3.13 14.53 12.41
N SER A 164 -2.74 15.59 11.69
CA SER A 164 -2.04 16.78 12.19
C SER A 164 -2.99 17.95 12.50
N ASN A 165 -4.30 17.72 12.48
CA ASN A 165 -5.35 18.72 12.68
C ASN A 165 -5.29 19.91 11.68
N ARG A 166 -4.73 19.69 10.49
CA ARG A 166 -4.56 20.68 9.41
C ARG A 166 -5.60 20.46 8.31
N SER A 167 -6.87 20.65 8.65
CA SER A 167 -7.98 20.50 7.68
C SER A 167 -7.89 21.52 6.53
N ASP A 168 -7.25 22.66 6.78
CA ASP A 168 -6.90 23.68 5.78
C ASP A 168 -5.96 23.14 4.69
N LEU A 169 -5.05 22.22 5.04
CA LEU A 169 -4.20 21.52 4.07
C LEU A 169 -4.90 20.29 3.48
N ALA A 170 -5.67 19.57 4.30
CA ALA A 170 -6.27 18.28 3.92
C ALA A 170 -7.37 18.41 2.86
N LEU A 171 -8.31 19.35 3.02
CA LEU A 171 -9.47 19.45 2.13
C LEU A 171 -9.10 19.81 0.67
N PRO A 172 -8.15 20.73 0.41
CA PRO A 172 -7.65 20.93 -0.95
C PRO A 172 -7.05 19.67 -1.58
N LEU A 173 -6.31 18.88 -0.81
CA LEU A 173 -5.72 17.61 -1.27
C LEU A 173 -6.80 16.57 -1.59
N VAL A 174 -7.87 16.50 -0.79
CA VAL A 174 -9.03 15.65 -1.09
C VAL A 174 -9.67 16.05 -2.41
N LYS A 175 -9.93 17.35 -2.61
CA LYS A 175 -10.53 17.85 -3.84
C LYS A 175 -9.64 17.55 -5.06
N GLU A 176 -8.33 17.73 -4.93
CA GLU A 176 -7.36 17.39 -5.97
C GLU A 176 -7.37 15.87 -6.27
N ALA A 177 -7.41 15.03 -5.25
CA ALA A 177 -7.46 13.56 -5.39
C ALA A 177 -8.73 13.09 -6.10
N LEU A 178 -9.88 13.67 -5.75
CA LEU A 178 -11.18 13.37 -6.38
C LEU A 178 -11.26 13.82 -7.85
N GLY A 179 -10.38 14.73 -8.27
CA GLY A 179 -10.24 15.11 -9.67
C GLY A 179 -9.45 14.09 -10.52
N ARG A 180 -8.85 13.07 -9.90
CA ARG A 180 -8.04 12.07 -10.60
C ARG A 180 -8.83 10.79 -10.84
N PRO A 181 -8.69 10.14 -12.02
CA PRO A 181 -9.55 9.04 -12.41
C PRO A 181 -9.28 7.72 -11.66
N GLU A 182 -8.08 7.50 -11.12
CA GLU A 182 -7.64 6.20 -10.64
C GLU A 182 -7.22 6.22 -9.17
N CYS A 183 -7.33 5.08 -8.51
CA CYS A 183 -6.76 4.86 -7.18
C CYS A 183 -5.85 3.62 -7.27
N GLY A 184 -4.61 3.86 -7.69
CA GLY A 184 -3.64 2.82 -8.00
C GLY A 184 -2.79 2.44 -6.79
N PHE A 185 -2.54 1.14 -6.62
CA PHE A 185 -1.65 0.64 -5.58
C PHE A 185 -0.22 0.43 -6.10
N TYR A 186 0.76 0.80 -5.28
CA TYR A 186 2.16 0.50 -5.56
C TYR A 186 2.49 -0.96 -5.27
N THR A 187 3.38 -1.56 -6.06
CA THR A 187 3.91 -2.91 -5.82
C THR A 187 5.36 -2.85 -5.39
N LEU A 188 5.74 -3.68 -4.42
CA LEU A 188 7.14 -3.87 -4.03
C LEU A 188 7.86 -4.77 -5.04
N PRO A 189 9.19 -4.63 -5.21
CA PRO A 189 10.01 -5.46 -6.10
C PRO A 189 10.28 -6.86 -5.50
N VAL A 190 9.22 -7.58 -5.17
CA VAL A 190 9.26 -8.91 -4.57
C VAL A 190 9.55 -9.95 -5.65
N PRO A 191 10.53 -10.85 -5.46
CA PRO A 191 10.74 -11.98 -6.38
C PRO A 191 9.48 -12.84 -6.52
N GLU A 192 9.18 -13.32 -7.72
CA GLU A 192 8.01 -14.18 -7.97
C GLU A 192 8.28 -15.66 -7.63
N ASP A 193 9.55 -16.04 -7.49
CA ASP A 193 10.06 -17.40 -7.30
C ASP A 193 10.66 -17.58 -5.88
N LEU A 194 9.98 -17.03 -4.87
CA LEU A 194 10.42 -17.09 -3.47
C LEU A 194 10.47 -18.51 -2.90
N ALA A 195 9.60 -19.40 -3.38
CA ALA A 195 9.53 -20.78 -2.95
C ALA A 195 9.66 -21.72 -4.15
N GLU A 196 10.13 -22.94 -3.92
CA GLU A 196 10.20 -23.99 -4.94
C GLU A 196 8.81 -24.33 -5.47
N ASP A 197 7.82 -24.40 -4.57
CA ASP A 197 6.42 -24.55 -4.94
C ASP A 197 5.84 -23.22 -5.43
N ARG A 198 5.30 -23.23 -6.65
CA ARG A 198 4.76 -22.04 -7.31
C ARG A 198 3.54 -21.45 -6.59
N ALA A 199 2.70 -22.28 -5.97
CA ALA A 199 1.54 -21.81 -5.22
C ALA A 199 1.99 -21.14 -3.91
N GLN A 200 3.02 -21.68 -3.25
CA GLN A 200 3.65 -21.03 -2.09
C GLN A 200 4.29 -19.70 -2.47
N ALA A 201 5.02 -19.64 -3.59
CA ALA A 201 5.66 -18.41 -4.07
C ALA A 201 4.61 -17.32 -4.39
N THR A 202 3.52 -17.72 -5.07
CA THR A 202 2.35 -16.86 -5.32
C THR A 202 1.71 -16.36 -4.03
N GLY A 203 1.49 -17.27 -3.07
CA GLY A 203 0.92 -16.94 -1.77
C GLY A 203 1.78 -15.97 -0.97
N ALA A 204 3.09 -16.19 -0.96
CA ALA A 204 4.08 -15.33 -0.32
C ALA A 204 4.12 -13.93 -0.94
N TRP A 205 4.21 -13.83 -2.26
CA TRP A 205 4.18 -12.55 -2.98
C TRP A 205 2.90 -11.78 -2.65
N TRP A 206 1.75 -12.45 -2.76
CA TRP A 206 0.45 -11.83 -2.47
C TRP A 206 0.36 -11.33 -1.04
N TRP A 207 0.86 -12.11 -0.08
CA TRP A 207 0.88 -11.72 1.31
C TRP A 207 1.64 -10.41 1.51
N VAL A 208 2.85 -10.28 0.93
CA VAL A 208 3.66 -9.05 1.00
C VAL A 208 2.92 -7.84 0.44
N GLN A 209 2.41 -7.96 -0.79
CA GLN A 209 1.73 -6.84 -1.44
C GLN A 209 0.46 -6.45 -0.67
N SER A 210 -0.28 -7.45 -0.17
CA SER A 210 -1.48 -7.20 0.63
C SER A 210 -1.19 -6.48 1.94
N GLU A 211 -0.03 -6.72 2.59
CA GLU A 211 0.36 -5.97 3.79
C GLU A 211 0.54 -4.48 3.46
N LEU A 212 1.22 -4.15 2.37
CA LEU A 212 1.41 -2.78 1.91
C LEU A 212 0.07 -2.13 1.52
N TRP A 213 -0.72 -2.81 0.69
CA TRP A 213 -1.99 -2.29 0.19
C TRP A 213 -3.01 -2.04 1.29
N LYS A 214 -3.09 -2.92 2.29
CA LYS A 214 -3.98 -2.72 3.45
C LYS A 214 -3.67 -1.42 4.18
N GLU A 215 -2.41 -1.07 4.34
CA GLU A 215 -2.04 0.21 4.97
C GLU A 215 -2.49 1.41 4.12
N MET A 216 -2.31 1.34 2.80
CA MET A 216 -2.77 2.36 1.86
C MET A 216 -4.30 2.53 1.94
N ILE A 217 -5.04 1.41 1.86
CA ILE A 217 -6.52 1.39 1.97
C ILE A 217 -6.97 2.01 3.29
N VAL A 218 -6.38 1.59 4.42
CA VAL A 218 -6.78 2.07 5.75
C VAL A 218 -6.56 3.58 5.88
N ARG A 219 -5.45 4.12 5.38
CA ARG A 219 -5.17 5.57 5.42
C ARG A 219 -6.07 6.37 4.48
N ALA A 220 -6.34 5.87 3.27
CA ALA A 220 -7.29 6.52 2.37
C ALA A 220 -8.73 6.48 2.93
N ALA A 221 -9.13 5.38 3.59
CA ALA A 221 -10.37 5.32 4.35
C ALA A 221 -10.35 6.26 5.58
N ASN A 222 -9.22 6.43 6.26
CA ASN A 222 -9.11 7.43 7.34
C ASN A 222 -9.38 8.85 6.82
N CYS A 223 -8.90 9.18 5.62
CA CYS A 223 -9.19 10.45 4.97
C CYS A 223 -10.71 10.67 4.84
N GLY A 224 -11.45 9.70 4.30
CA GLY A 224 -12.91 9.77 4.21
C GLY A 224 -13.60 9.93 5.57
N ARG A 225 -13.15 9.21 6.61
CA ARG A 225 -13.68 9.36 7.99
C ARG A 225 -13.50 10.78 8.51
N TRP A 226 -12.36 11.39 8.23
CA TRP A 226 -12.09 12.77 8.62
C TRP A 226 -12.96 13.77 7.87
N VAL A 227 -13.20 13.56 6.57
CA VAL A 227 -14.13 14.37 5.78
C VAL A 227 -15.55 14.30 6.36
N VAL A 228 -16.04 13.09 6.71
CA VAL A 228 -17.34 12.92 7.40
C VAL A 228 -17.37 13.71 8.72
N ARG A 229 -16.31 13.64 9.54
CA ARG A 229 -16.25 14.42 10.79
C ARG A 229 -16.28 15.93 10.55
N GLN A 230 -15.69 16.41 9.46
CA GLN A 230 -15.81 17.83 9.09
C GLN A 230 -17.22 18.17 8.64
N ALA A 231 -17.88 17.28 7.88
CA ALA A 231 -19.27 17.43 7.50
C ALA A 231 -20.19 17.53 8.71
N ASP A 232 -20.05 16.60 9.68
CA ASP A 232 -20.77 16.60 10.95
C ASP A 232 -20.58 17.94 11.69
N ARG A 233 -19.34 18.43 11.79
CA ARG A 233 -19.03 19.71 12.45
C ARG A 233 -19.67 20.90 11.73
N SER A 234 -19.66 20.93 10.41
CA SER A 234 -20.33 21.98 9.63
C SER A 234 -21.84 21.92 9.81
N ALA A 235 -22.44 20.73 9.82
CA ALA A 235 -23.87 20.56 10.07
C ALA A 235 -24.27 21.08 11.46
N LEU A 236 -23.48 20.74 12.50
CA LEU A 236 -23.69 21.22 13.87
C LEU A 236 -23.57 22.76 14.00
N ARG A 237 -22.78 23.41 13.14
CA ARG A 237 -22.66 24.88 13.06
C ARG A 237 -23.75 25.54 12.22
N GLY A 238 -24.66 24.77 11.62
CA GLY A 238 -25.68 25.28 10.71
C GLY A 238 -25.19 25.54 9.28
N GLU A 239 -23.94 25.17 8.95
CA GLU A 239 -23.35 25.28 7.60
C GLU A 239 -23.84 24.12 6.70
N LYS A 240 -25.16 24.03 6.46
CA LYS A 240 -25.80 22.86 5.85
C LYS A 240 -25.28 22.50 4.45
N GLU A 241 -25.07 23.49 3.60
CA GLU A 241 -24.57 23.30 2.22
C GLU A 241 -23.14 22.75 2.21
N LYS A 242 -22.28 23.31 3.07
CA LYS A 242 -20.89 22.84 3.21
C LYS A 242 -20.84 21.43 3.80
N ALA A 243 -21.71 21.12 4.76
CA ALA A 243 -21.83 19.75 5.27
C ALA A 243 -22.22 18.77 4.17
N GLU A 244 -23.18 19.16 3.32
CA GLU A 244 -23.62 18.35 2.18
C GLU A 244 -22.48 18.12 1.17
N GLU A 245 -21.74 19.17 0.80
CA GLU A 245 -20.56 19.05 -0.07
C GLU A 245 -19.53 18.06 0.50
N LEU A 246 -19.23 18.15 1.79
CA LEU A 246 -18.27 17.26 2.45
C LEU A 246 -18.77 15.81 2.50
N TYR A 247 -20.06 15.58 2.75
CA TYR A 247 -20.59 14.22 2.67
C TYR A 247 -20.51 13.64 1.25
N LEU A 248 -20.77 14.45 0.22
CA LEU A 248 -20.61 14.03 -1.17
C LEU A 248 -19.14 13.68 -1.49
N GLN A 249 -18.19 14.48 -1.01
CA GLN A 249 -16.76 14.14 -1.12
C GLN A 249 -16.44 12.81 -0.43
N ALA A 250 -16.96 12.56 0.77
CA ALA A 250 -16.76 11.29 1.48
C ALA A 250 -17.38 10.09 0.75
N VAL A 251 -18.57 10.27 0.15
CA VAL A 251 -19.16 9.28 -0.76
C VAL A 251 -18.18 8.97 -1.89
N GLN A 252 -17.70 10.00 -2.60
CA GLN A 252 -16.79 9.84 -3.74
C GLN A 252 -15.48 9.14 -3.33
N ILE A 253 -14.90 9.45 -2.16
CA ILE A 253 -13.73 8.72 -1.63
C ILE A 253 -14.04 7.22 -1.52
N GLY A 254 -15.21 6.84 -1.00
CA GLY A 254 -15.66 5.46 -0.96
C GLY A 254 -15.69 4.81 -2.35
N GLN A 255 -16.23 5.54 -3.35
CA GLN A 255 -16.28 5.07 -4.73
C GLN A 255 -14.90 4.90 -5.37
N HIS A 256 -13.95 5.79 -5.09
CA HIS A 256 -12.56 5.63 -5.54
C HIS A 256 -11.94 4.37 -4.97
N LEU A 257 -12.16 4.07 -3.69
CA LEU A 257 -11.58 2.91 -3.02
C LEU A 257 -12.06 1.57 -3.60
N TYR A 258 -13.33 1.45 -3.98
CA TYR A 258 -13.80 0.19 -4.56
C TYR A 258 -13.65 0.09 -6.08
N ARG A 259 -13.24 1.16 -6.76
CA ARG A 259 -12.86 1.19 -8.18
C ARG A 259 -11.34 1.08 -8.40
N THR A 260 -10.57 0.71 -7.38
CA THR A 260 -9.10 0.62 -7.45
C THR A 260 -8.61 -0.42 -8.45
N ASN A 261 -7.39 -0.24 -8.95
CA ASN A 261 -6.67 -1.21 -9.78
C ASN A 261 -5.34 -1.63 -9.09
N PRO A 262 -5.11 -2.94 -8.82
CA PRO A 262 -6.05 -4.04 -8.97
C PRO A 262 -7.24 -3.93 -7.99
N PRO A 263 -8.41 -4.50 -8.35
CA PRO A 263 -9.57 -4.54 -7.45
C PRO A 263 -9.30 -5.49 -6.29
N LEU A 264 -9.29 -4.95 -5.07
CA LEU A 264 -9.07 -5.71 -3.83
C LEU A 264 -10.36 -5.77 -3.03
N VAL A 265 -10.65 -6.93 -2.44
CA VAL A 265 -11.83 -7.12 -1.59
C VAL A 265 -11.80 -6.22 -0.36
N GLU A 266 -10.62 -6.00 0.23
CA GLU A 266 -10.45 -5.08 1.35
C GLU A 266 -10.72 -3.62 0.95
N ALA A 267 -10.32 -3.21 -0.27
CA ALA A 267 -10.57 -1.87 -0.78
C ALA A 267 -12.08 -1.67 -1.07
N LEU A 268 -12.72 -2.70 -1.63
CA LEU A 268 -14.18 -2.75 -1.81
C LEU A 268 -14.92 -2.59 -0.48
N ALA A 269 -14.60 -3.40 0.52
CA ALA A 269 -15.23 -3.33 1.84
C ALA A 269 -15.03 -1.96 2.51
N ALA A 270 -13.82 -1.40 2.45
CA ALA A 270 -13.52 -0.08 3.01
C ALA A 270 -14.31 1.03 2.29
N GLY A 271 -14.42 0.94 0.96
CA GLY A 271 -15.17 1.89 0.15
C GLY A 271 -16.68 1.86 0.43
N LEU A 272 -17.28 0.67 0.52
CA LEU A 272 -18.70 0.50 0.85
C LEU A 272 -19.03 1.06 2.23
N GLU A 273 -18.19 0.78 3.23
CA GLU A 273 -18.38 1.30 4.59
C GLU A 273 -18.30 2.82 4.64
N MET A 274 -17.36 3.40 3.88
CA MET A 274 -17.18 4.84 3.79
C MET A 274 -18.41 5.50 3.19
N GLU A 275 -18.85 5.02 2.03
CA GLU A 275 -20.02 5.56 1.33
C GLU A 275 -21.26 5.47 2.22
N ARG A 276 -21.47 4.32 2.86
CA ARG A 276 -22.58 4.10 3.79
C ARG A 276 -22.56 5.07 4.97
N THR A 277 -21.38 5.31 5.55
CA THR A 277 -21.23 6.23 6.68
C THR A 277 -21.57 7.66 6.27
N ALA A 278 -21.09 8.11 5.11
CA ALA A 278 -21.37 9.44 4.58
C ALA A 278 -22.86 9.65 4.25
N LEU A 279 -23.50 8.68 3.60
CA LEU A 279 -24.94 8.73 3.28
C LEU A 279 -25.81 8.77 4.54
N ARG A 280 -25.45 8.01 5.59
CA ARG A 280 -26.13 8.10 6.90
C ARG A 280 -25.97 9.47 7.55
N GLY A 281 -24.86 10.17 7.29
CA GLY A 281 -24.66 11.55 7.70
C GLY A 281 -25.58 12.51 6.94
N ARG A 282 -25.70 12.33 5.61
CA ARG A 282 -26.62 13.11 4.76
C ARG A 282 -28.08 12.99 5.20
N LEU A 283 -28.56 11.79 5.55
CA LEU A 283 -29.94 11.62 6.06
C LEU A 283 -30.22 12.40 7.35
N ARG A 284 -29.19 12.64 8.17
CA ARG A 284 -29.33 13.47 9.38
C ARG A 284 -29.26 14.96 9.07
N ASN A 285 -28.76 15.33 7.89
CA ASN A 285 -28.68 16.71 7.44
C ASN A 285 -29.98 17.11 6.72
N PRO A 286 -30.72 18.12 7.20
CA PRO A 286 -31.99 18.54 6.60
C PRO A 286 -31.87 19.13 5.18
N ALA A 287 -30.66 19.28 4.63
CA ALA A 287 -30.43 19.66 3.23
C ALA A 287 -30.35 18.46 2.26
N GLY A 288 -30.26 17.23 2.76
CA GLY A 288 -30.15 16.03 1.93
C GLY A 288 -31.51 15.54 1.42
N ASP A 289 -31.57 15.14 0.16
CA ASP A 289 -32.71 14.41 -0.40
C ASP A 289 -32.77 13.00 0.20
N SER A 290 -33.85 12.68 0.93
CA SER A 290 -33.92 11.47 1.74
C SER A 290 -34.24 10.21 0.93
N ALA A 291 -34.99 10.32 -0.16
CA ALA A 291 -35.49 9.14 -0.88
C ALA A 291 -34.38 8.40 -1.65
N ASP A 292 -33.58 9.13 -2.43
CA ASP A 292 -32.44 8.57 -3.18
C ASP A 292 -31.36 8.02 -2.23
N VAL A 293 -31.08 8.73 -1.14
CA VAL A 293 -30.09 8.30 -0.15
C VAL A 293 -30.51 7.01 0.56
N GLU A 294 -31.79 6.86 0.92
CA GLU A 294 -32.32 5.62 1.49
C GLU A 294 -32.25 4.44 0.52
N GLU A 295 -32.59 4.66 -0.76
CA GLU A 295 -32.48 3.63 -1.78
C GLU A 295 -31.02 3.20 -1.97
N ARG A 296 -30.10 4.16 -2.07
CA ARG A 296 -28.66 3.89 -2.19
C ARG A 296 -28.13 3.10 -1.00
N LEU A 297 -28.53 3.44 0.23
CA LEU A 297 -28.16 2.69 1.43
C LEU A 297 -28.64 1.23 1.39
N LYS A 298 -29.87 0.97 0.92
CA LYS A 298 -30.38 -0.40 0.75
C LYS A 298 -29.54 -1.21 -0.24
N ARG A 299 -29.10 -0.60 -1.35
CA ARG A 299 -28.21 -1.23 -2.33
C ARG A 299 -26.84 -1.55 -1.71
N LEU A 300 -26.24 -0.60 -1.00
CA LEU A 300 -24.96 -0.79 -0.31
C LEU A 300 -25.01 -1.90 0.74
N ASP A 301 -26.07 -1.95 1.56
CA ASP A 301 -26.24 -3.01 2.57
C ASP A 301 -26.42 -4.40 1.91
N SER A 302 -27.04 -4.46 0.74
CA SER A 302 -27.17 -5.69 -0.04
C SER A 302 -25.82 -6.12 -0.65
N ALA A 303 -25.07 -5.17 -1.21
CA ALA A 303 -23.73 -5.41 -1.74
C ALA A 303 -22.75 -5.90 -0.67
N GLN A 304 -22.79 -5.31 0.54
CA GLN A 304 -21.96 -5.72 1.67
C GLN A 304 -22.25 -7.18 2.10
N LYS A 305 -23.53 -7.56 2.20
CA LYS A 305 -23.92 -8.95 2.52
C LYS A 305 -23.45 -9.94 1.45
N ASN A 306 -23.58 -9.56 0.17
CA ASN A 306 -23.10 -10.38 -0.93
C ASN A 306 -21.58 -10.54 -0.90
N LEU A 307 -20.84 -9.47 -0.61
CA LEU A 307 -19.39 -9.48 -0.48
C LEU A 307 -18.93 -10.45 0.60
N GLU A 308 -19.52 -10.38 1.79
CA GLU A 308 -19.19 -11.25 2.91
C GLU A 308 -19.41 -12.74 2.59
N ARG A 309 -20.49 -13.07 1.86
CA ARG A 309 -20.78 -14.43 1.41
C ARG A 309 -19.75 -14.88 0.36
N LEU A 310 -19.62 -14.16 -0.76
CA LEU A 310 -18.74 -14.55 -1.86
C LEU A 310 -17.27 -14.62 -1.43
N TRP A 311 -16.83 -13.73 -0.54
CA TRP A 311 -15.47 -13.75 -0.02
C TRP A 311 -15.20 -14.95 0.90
N ARG A 312 -16.20 -15.38 1.67
CA ARG A 312 -16.10 -16.61 2.46
C ARG A 312 -15.95 -17.82 1.54
N ASP A 313 -16.78 -17.91 0.51
CA ASP A 313 -16.78 -19.00 -0.46
C ASP A 313 -15.45 -19.06 -1.23
N LEU A 314 -14.92 -17.90 -1.67
CA LEU A 314 -13.62 -17.82 -2.34
C LEU A 314 -12.48 -18.28 -1.44
N ARG A 315 -12.45 -17.85 -0.18
CA ARG A 315 -11.41 -18.29 0.78
C ARG A 315 -11.48 -19.79 1.05
N GLU A 316 -12.68 -20.35 1.14
CA GLU A 316 -12.85 -21.79 1.29
C GLU A 316 -12.38 -22.54 0.05
N LYS A 317 -12.67 -22.02 -1.15
CA LYS A 317 -12.15 -22.56 -2.41
C LYS A 317 -10.63 -22.52 -2.47
N GLU A 318 -10.01 -21.37 -2.21
CA GLU A 318 -8.55 -21.20 -2.21
C GLU A 318 -7.87 -22.12 -1.18
N ARG A 319 -8.51 -22.39 -0.03
CA ARG A 319 -7.99 -23.34 0.97
C ARG A 319 -7.98 -24.77 0.45
N ARG A 320 -8.99 -25.17 -0.34
CA ARG A 320 -9.09 -26.52 -0.91
C ARG A 320 -8.23 -26.68 -2.17
N GLN A 321 -8.14 -25.62 -2.97
CA GLN A 321 -7.42 -25.57 -4.23
C GLN A 321 -6.75 -24.20 -4.37
N PRO A 322 -5.48 -24.09 -3.95
CA PRO A 322 -4.71 -22.85 -4.09
C PRO A 322 -4.58 -22.42 -5.56
N PRO A 323 -4.54 -21.11 -5.85
CA PRO A 323 -4.34 -20.62 -7.21
C PRO A 323 -2.97 -21.04 -7.76
N ALA A 324 -2.91 -21.35 -9.06
CA ALA A 324 -1.72 -21.81 -9.75
C ALA A 324 -0.74 -20.67 -10.09
N SER A 325 -1.20 -19.40 -10.10
CA SER A 325 -0.36 -18.22 -10.33
C SER A 325 -0.90 -16.95 -9.66
N ILE A 326 -0.07 -15.91 -9.62
CA ILE A 326 -0.44 -14.57 -9.13
C ILE A 326 -1.58 -13.99 -9.96
N GLU A 327 -1.50 -14.13 -11.28
CA GLU A 327 -2.53 -13.66 -12.22
C GLU A 327 -3.86 -14.34 -11.96
N GLU A 328 -3.87 -15.64 -11.71
CA GLU A 328 -5.12 -16.37 -11.38
C GLU A 328 -5.74 -15.84 -10.08
N ARG A 329 -4.92 -15.59 -9.05
CA ARG A 329 -5.42 -15.05 -7.78
C ARG A 329 -6.01 -13.65 -7.96
N VAL A 330 -5.30 -12.77 -8.66
CA VAL A 330 -5.76 -11.41 -8.99
C VAL A 330 -7.08 -11.47 -9.76
N GLU A 331 -7.16 -12.34 -10.76
CA GLU A 331 -8.34 -12.51 -11.59
C GLU A 331 -9.54 -13.06 -10.79
N ASN A 332 -9.33 -14.00 -9.86
CA ASN A 332 -10.38 -14.49 -8.98
C ASN A 332 -10.96 -13.38 -8.09
N GLN A 333 -10.11 -12.50 -7.54
CA GLN A 333 -10.59 -11.36 -6.75
C GLN A 333 -11.30 -10.32 -7.62
N LYS A 334 -10.76 -10.04 -8.81
CA LYS A 334 -11.38 -9.16 -9.78
C LYS A 334 -12.79 -9.58 -10.13
N ARG A 335 -13.02 -10.86 -10.45
CA ARG A 335 -14.36 -11.39 -10.72
C ARG A 335 -15.32 -11.21 -9.55
N LEU A 336 -14.84 -11.42 -8.32
CA LEU A 336 -15.64 -11.20 -7.12
C LEU A 336 -16.00 -9.72 -6.97
N VAL A 337 -15.04 -8.81 -7.14
CA VAL A 337 -15.30 -7.36 -7.07
C VAL A 337 -16.26 -6.93 -8.16
N GLU A 338 -16.06 -7.36 -9.41
CA GLU A 338 -16.96 -7.10 -10.54
C GLU A 338 -18.39 -7.59 -10.28
N ALA A 339 -18.54 -8.78 -9.69
CA ALA A 339 -19.85 -9.32 -9.32
C ALA A 339 -20.57 -8.41 -8.31
N ILE A 340 -19.86 -7.85 -7.33
CA ILE A 340 -20.44 -6.90 -6.37
C ILE A 340 -20.73 -5.55 -7.01
N LEU A 341 -19.79 -5.01 -7.79
CA LEU A 341 -19.96 -3.72 -8.45
C LEU A 341 -21.12 -3.72 -9.44
N SER A 342 -21.41 -4.85 -10.09
CA SER A 342 -22.58 -5.00 -10.97
C SER A 342 -23.94 -4.85 -10.25
N SER A 343 -23.95 -4.93 -8.92
CA SER A 343 -25.15 -4.79 -8.08
C SER A 343 -25.32 -3.40 -7.45
N LEU A 344 -24.36 -2.49 -7.65
CA LEU A 344 -24.34 -1.12 -7.15
C LEU A 344 -24.74 -0.13 -8.23
#